data_AF-A0A1H5R190-F1
#
_entry.id   AF-A0A1H5R190-F1
#
_cell.length_a   1.000
_cell.length_b   1.000
_cell.length_c   1.000
_cell.angle_alpha   90.00
_cell.angle_beta   90.00
_cell.angle_gamma   90.00
#
_symmetry.space_group_name_H-M   'P 1'
#
loop_
_entity.id
_entity.type
_entity.pdbx_description
1 polymer ?
#
loop_
_entity_poly.entity_id
_entity_poly.type
_entity_poly.pdbx_seq_one_letter_code
_entity_poly.pdbx_strand_id
1 'polypeptide(L)'
;MKRAPRVGVFGLLGSGNLGNDGSLEAVLGYLRGEYPDAVLTGLVGGPDIVRERYGVDTTPLHWNQAEYETASGLRSIVLKGLGKLVDVGRTAAWVRKQDVVIVPGMGVLEATLPLRPWGFPYSLFLLSATGRLFGTKVALVCVGANHISARATRTLVRWSGRLAAYRSYRDDISRDAMRAMGVDTSRDEVYPDLAFSLLTPDADGKPGSVGVGVMAYYGGNDDRAEGDRIYRHYVDTMNRFVAWLVDQGRPVRLFIGDQIDRQVVDEIIEKTASPLVTAASAETLDELMHEMAAVDSVVATRYHNVLCALKVAKPTVAIGYAPKNDVLMAELGLDGFTQRAKDVDFDKLVEQFTELENRSAELRQTLRERNEMNAQRLKDQFAALSAALFGGGR
;
A
#
# COMPACT_ATOMS: atom_id res chain seq x y z
N MET A 1 -29.18 -2.08 -25.59
CA MET A 1 -28.59 -1.89 -24.25
C MET A 1 -27.11 -2.20 -24.33
N LYS A 2 -26.20 -1.32 -23.85
CA LYS A 2 -24.78 -1.67 -23.74
C LYS A 2 -24.67 -2.82 -22.73
N ARG A 3 -23.97 -3.90 -23.10
CA ARG A 3 -23.69 -5.02 -22.18
C ARG A 3 -22.92 -4.49 -20.97
N ALA A 4 -23.25 -4.98 -19.78
CA ALA A 4 -22.50 -4.66 -18.57
C ALA A 4 -21.00 -4.98 -18.73
N PRO A 5 -20.09 -4.06 -18.39
CA PRO A 5 -18.66 -4.29 -18.55
C PRO A 5 -18.18 -5.37 -17.58
N ARG A 6 -17.26 -6.21 -18.06
CA ARG A 6 -16.57 -7.22 -17.25
C ARG A 6 -15.24 -6.65 -16.81
N VAL A 7 -15.10 -6.40 -15.52
CA VAL A 7 -13.95 -5.71 -14.94
C VAL A 7 -13.19 -6.67 -14.01
N GLY A 8 -11.92 -6.88 -14.33
CA GLY A 8 -10.99 -7.64 -13.51
C GLY A 8 -10.20 -6.74 -12.56
N VAL A 9 -9.95 -7.17 -11.32
CA VAL A 9 -8.89 -6.63 -10.46
C VAL A 9 -7.74 -7.61 -10.38
N PHE A 10 -6.51 -7.11 -10.37
CA PHE A 10 -5.31 -7.94 -10.39
C PHE A 10 -4.25 -7.45 -9.40
N GLY A 11 -3.66 -8.36 -8.63
CA GLY A 11 -2.50 -8.02 -7.79
C GLY A 11 -2.31 -8.91 -6.56
N LEU A 12 -1.36 -8.53 -5.70
CA LEU A 12 -1.17 -9.13 -4.37
C LEU A 12 -2.20 -8.56 -3.38
N LEU A 13 -3.47 -8.81 -3.69
CA LEU A 13 -4.65 -8.39 -2.92
C LEU A 13 -5.12 -9.54 -2.05
N GLY A 14 -5.57 -9.25 -0.83
CA GLY A 14 -5.95 -10.22 0.20
C GLY A 14 -4.77 -10.97 0.79
N SER A 15 -3.53 -10.49 0.63
CA SER A 15 -2.34 -11.19 1.11
C SER A 15 -1.89 -10.78 2.52
N GLY A 16 -2.75 -10.08 3.27
CA GLY A 16 -2.46 -9.58 4.63
C GLY A 16 -1.82 -8.19 4.71
N ASN A 17 -1.55 -7.54 3.56
CA ASN A 17 -1.06 -6.17 3.53
C ASN A 17 -2.23 -5.18 3.42
N LEU A 18 -2.53 -4.47 4.50
CA LEU A 18 -3.70 -3.59 4.58
C LEU A 18 -3.69 -2.49 3.50
N GLY A 19 -2.51 -2.03 3.11
CA GLY A 19 -2.36 -0.99 2.09
C GLY A 19 -2.82 -1.38 0.70
N ASN A 20 -2.40 -2.57 0.25
CA ASN A 20 -2.84 -3.12 -1.04
C ASN A 20 -4.36 -3.32 -1.05
N ASP A 21 -4.89 -3.79 0.07
CA ASP A 21 -6.31 -4.06 0.23
C ASP A 21 -7.14 -2.77 0.27
N GLY A 22 -6.62 -1.70 0.88
CA GLY A 22 -7.24 -0.38 0.83
C GLY A 22 -7.24 0.25 -0.57
N SER A 23 -6.18 0.04 -1.37
CA SER A 23 -6.18 0.44 -2.78
C SER A 23 -7.24 -0.31 -3.59
N LEU A 24 -7.42 -1.61 -3.32
CA LEU A 24 -8.51 -2.41 -3.90
C LEU A 24 -9.87 -1.86 -3.47
N GLU A 25 -10.07 -1.60 -2.18
CA GLU A 25 -11.31 -1.08 -1.62
C GLU A 25 -11.72 0.24 -2.29
N ALA A 26 -10.76 1.17 -2.47
CA ALA A 26 -10.98 2.43 -3.16
C ALA A 26 -11.48 2.23 -4.61
N VAL A 27 -10.84 1.32 -5.36
CA VAL A 27 -11.24 1.01 -6.74
C VAL A 27 -12.59 0.30 -6.79
N LEU A 28 -12.88 -0.62 -5.86
CA LEU A 28 -14.18 -1.28 -5.78
C LEU A 28 -15.30 -0.29 -5.43
N GLY A 29 -15.04 0.66 -4.53
CA GLY A 29 -15.96 1.75 -4.21
C GLY A 29 -16.31 2.57 -5.44
N TYR A 30 -15.30 3.02 -6.20
CA TYR A 30 -15.49 3.70 -7.48
C TYR A 30 -16.29 2.86 -8.48
N LEU A 31 -15.91 1.60 -8.71
CA LEU A 31 -16.59 0.74 -9.69
C LEU A 31 -18.05 0.48 -9.31
N ARG A 32 -18.35 0.29 -8.03
CA ARG A 32 -19.73 0.08 -7.56
C ARG A 32 -20.59 1.34 -7.66
N GLY A 33 -19.99 2.51 -7.45
CA GLY A 33 -20.68 3.79 -7.59
C GLY A 33 -20.98 4.14 -9.05
N GLU A 34 -19.97 4.10 -9.91
CA GLU A 34 -20.08 4.57 -11.30
C GLU A 34 -20.56 3.49 -12.28
N TYR A 35 -20.29 2.21 -11.97
CA TYR A 35 -20.61 1.07 -12.82
C TYR A 35 -21.30 -0.06 -12.02
N PRO A 36 -22.48 0.19 -11.41
CA PRO A 36 -23.15 -0.77 -10.53
C PRO A 36 -23.51 -2.10 -11.20
N ASP A 37 -23.71 -2.08 -12.53
CA ASP A 37 -24.01 -3.29 -13.31
C ASP A 37 -22.74 -4.09 -13.68
N ALA A 38 -21.54 -3.57 -13.43
CA ALA A 38 -20.29 -4.22 -13.82
C ALA A 38 -20.13 -5.59 -13.16
N VAL A 39 -19.68 -6.56 -13.96
CA VAL A 39 -19.34 -7.90 -13.45
C VAL A 39 -17.90 -7.86 -12.96
N LEU A 40 -17.71 -7.88 -11.65
CA LEU A 40 -16.40 -7.80 -11.01
C LEU A 40 -15.81 -9.19 -10.78
N THR A 41 -14.56 -9.39 -11.22
CA THR A 41 -13.78 -10.60 -10.94
C THR A 41 -12.36 -10.25 -10.52
N GLY A 42 -11.66 -11.15 -9.83
CA GLY A 42 -10.29 -10.93 -9.34
C GLY A 42 -9.34 -12.04 -9.76
N LEU A 43 -8.10 -11.69 -10.11
CA LEU A 43 -6.96 -12.60 -10.17
C LEU A 43 -5.92 -12.13 -9.13
N VAL A 44 -6.00 -12.71 -7.93
CA VAL A 44 -5.45 -12.10 -6.70
C VAL A 44 -4.63 -13.07 -5.85
N GLY A 45 -3.77 -12.54 -4.99
CA GLY A 45 -2.91 -13.31 -4.08
C GLY A 45 -3.68 -14.07 -2.98
N GLY A 46 -4.67 -13.43 -2.37
CA GLY A 46 -5.54 -13.98 -1.34
C GLY A 46 -7.00 -14.05 -1.79
N PRO A 47 -7.37 -15.05 -2.63
CA PRO A 47 -8.68 -15.13 -3.25
C PRO A 47 -9.82 -15.28 -2.25
N ASP A 48 -9.62 -16.02 -1.16
CA ASP A 48 -10.66 -16.29 -0.16
C ASP A 48 -11.00 -15.02 0.63
N ILE A 49 -9.99 -14.31 1.12
CA ILE A 49 -10.15 -13.02 1.82
C ILE A 49 -10.86 -12.01 0.91
N VAL A 50 -10.42 -11.88 -0.34
CA VAL A 50 -11.04 -10.91 -1.26
C VAL A 50 -12.49 -11.28 -1.58
N ARG A 51 -12.81 -12.57 -1.68
CA ARG A 51 -14.16 -13.04 -1.93
C ARG A 51 -15.08 -12.82 -0.73
N GLU A 52 -14.64 -13.21 0.45
CA GLU A 52 -15.42 -13.10 1.68
C GLU A 52 -15.66 -11.64 2.07
N ARG A 53 -14.59 -10.83 2.06
CA ARG A 53 -14.65 -9.44 2.51
C ARG A 53 -15.26 -8.49 1.50
N TYR A 54 -14.90 -8.66 0.22
CA TYR A 54 -15.32 -7.73 -0.83
C TYR A 54 -16.35 -8.32 -1.78
N GLY A 55 -16.80 -9.56 -1.65
CA GLY A 55 -17.87 -10.11 -2.52
C GLY A 55 -17.50 -10.14 -4.02
N VAL A 56 -16.21 -10.27 -4.35
CA VAL A 56 -15.71 -10.37 -5.73
C VAL A 56 -15.44 -11.83 -6.08
N ASP A 57 -15.81 -12.29 -7.26
CA ASP A 57 -15.46 -13.65 -7.72
C ASP A 57 -13.96 -13.72 -8.04
N THR A 58 -13.22 -14.56 -7.32
CA THR A 58 -11.75 -14.56 -7.33
C THR A 58 -11.15 -15.86 -7.86
N THR A 59 -10.07 -15.71 -8.61
CA THR A 59 -9.16 -16.78 -9.03
C THR A 59 -7.79 -16.55 -8.37
N PRO A 60 -7.11 -17.60 -7.88
CA PRO A 60 -5.75 -17.46 -7.34
C PRO A 60 -4.74 -17.03 -8.42
N LEU A 61 -3.90 -16.03 -8.09
CA LEU A 61 -2.87 -15.45 -8.98
C LEU A 61 -1.83 -16.48 -9.44
N HIS A 62 -1.47 -17.41 -8.56
CA HIS A 62 -0.49 -18.46 -8.84
C HIS A 62 -1.13 -19.83 -8.67
N TRP A 63 -0.79 -20.79 -9.54
CA TRP A 63 -1.23 -22.18 -9.39
C TRP A 63 -0.64 -22.85 -8.14
N ASN A 64 0.58 -22.49 -7.76
CA ASN A 64 1.24 -23.03 -6.57
C ASN A 64 1.46 -21.90 -5.55
N GLN A 65 0.74 -21.96 -4.42
CA GLN A 65 0.84 -20.95 -3.36
C GLN A 65 2.19 -20.99 -2.62
N ALA A 66 2.97 -22.07 -2.72
CA ALA A 66 4.29 -22.24 -2.11
C ALA A 66 5.44 -21.54 -2.88
N GLU A 67 5.15 -20.53 -3.70
CA GLU A 67 6.15 -19.88 -4.56
C GLU A 67 7.27 -19.16 -3.77
N TYR A 68 7.00 -18.81 -2.51
CA TYR A 68 7.97 -18.20 -1.59
C TYR A 68 8.86 -19.21 -0.84
N GLU A 69 8.54 -20.50 -0.84
CA GLU A 69 9.41 -21.51 -0.23
C GLU A 69 10.66 -21.76 -1.08
N THR A 70 11.82 -21.76 -0.40
CA THR A 70 13.14 -21.97 -0.99
C THR A 70 13.20 -23.36 -1.63
N ALA A 71 13.47 -23.41 -2.94
CA ALA A 71 13.52 -24.66 -3.69
C ALA A 71 14.77 -25.47 -3.32
N SER A 72 14.61 -26.56 -2.57
CA SER A 72 15.66 -27.55 -2.32
C SER A 72 15.49 -28.76 -3.26
N GLY A 73 15.76 -28.58 -4.57
CA GLY A 73 16.01 -29.72 -5.47
C GLY A 73 15.50 -29.59 -6.92
N LEU A 74 16.08 -30.40 -7.83
CA LEU A 74 15.79 -30.41 -9.27
C LEU A 74 14.30 -30.66 -9.62
N ARG A 75 13.60 -31.52 -8.87
CA ARG A 75 12.17 -31.79 -9.09
C ARG A 75 11.29 -30.55 -8.82
N SER A 76 11.64 -29.74 -7.82
CA SER A 76 10.92 -28.51 -7.51
C SER A 76 11.09 -27.45 -8.60
N ILE A 77 12.24 -27.43 -9.29
CA ILE A 77 12.53 -26.50 -10.39
C ILE A 77 11.69 -26.84 -11.63
N VAL A 78 11.60 -28.13 -12.00
CA VAL A 78 10.78 -28.58 -13.14
C VAL A 78 9.29 -28.35 -12.87
N LEU A 79 8.81 -28.66 -11.66
CA LEU A 79 7.42 -28.43 -11.28
C LEU A 79 7.07 -26.93 -11.24
N LYS A 80 7.99 -26.07 -10.78
CA LYS A 80 7.84 -24.60 -10.84
C LYS A 80 7.85 -24.09 -12.29
N GLY A 81 8.68 -24.66 -13.17
CA GLY A 81 8.70 -24.33 -14.61
C GLY A 81 7.40 -24.69 -15.33
N LEU A 82 6.86 -25.89 -15.08
CA LEU A 82 5.56 -26.31 -15.61
C LEU A 82 4.42 -25.47 -15.04
N GLY A 83 4.46 -25.16 -13.74
CA GLY A 83 3.50 -24.26 -13.08
C GLY A 83 3.44 -22.88 -13.75
N LYS A 84 4.59 -22.33 -14.19
CA LYS A 84 4.63 -21.05 -14.91
C LYS A 84 4.01 -21.13 -16.30
N LEU A 85 4.16 -22.23 -17.03
CA LEU A 85 3.49 -22.42 -18.33
C LEU A 85 1.97 -22.56 -18.16
N VAL A 86 1.53 -23.23 -17.09
CA VAL A 86 0.10 -23.30 -16.72
C VAL A 86 -0.42 -21.91 -16.35
N ASP A 87 0.36 -21.12 -15.59
CA ASP A 87 -0.01 -19.75 -15.22
C ASP A 87 -0.15 -18.83 -16.45
N VAL A 88 0.65 -19.03 -17.52
CA VAL A 88 0.44 -18.33 -18.80
C VAL A 88 -0.94 -18.63 -19.37
N GLY A 89 -1.29 -19.92 -19.48
CA GLY A 89 -2.58 -20.35 -20.01
C GLY A 89 -3.75 -19.88 -19.16
N ARG A 90 -3.63 -19.96 -17.83
CA ARG A 90 -4.65 -19.49 -16.87
C ARG A 90 -4.84 -17.98 -16.92
N THR A 91 -3.74 -17.21 -16.91
CA THR A 91 -3.78 -15.74 -17.01
C THR A 91 -4.43 -15.34 -18.33
N ALA A 92 -3.99 -15.90 -19.46
CA ALA A 92 -4.57 -15.63 -20.77
C ALA A 92 -6.08 -15.98 -20.83
N ALA A 93 -6.46 -17.14 -20.29
CA ALA A 93 -7.86 -17.59 -20.27
C ALA A 93 -8.76 -16.76 -19.35
N TRP A 94 -8.20 -16.15 -18.29
CA TRP A 94 -8.90 -15.21 -17.43
C TRP A 94 -9.01 -13.83 -18.08
N VAL A 95 -7.90 -13.28 -18.60
CA VAL A 95 -7.83 -11.95 -19.23
C VAL A 95 -8.79 -11.85 -20.42
N ARG A 96 -8.83 -12.86 -21.30
CA ARG A 96 -9.74 -12.86 -22.47
C ARG A 96 -11.24 -12.77 -22.12
N LYS A 97 -11.61 -12.96 -20.86
CA LYS A 97 -13.00 -12.87 -20.37
C LYS A 97 -13.32 -11.47 -19.83
N GLN A 98 -12.35 -10.55 -19.80
CA GLN A 98 -12.50 -9.21 -19.25
C GLN A 98 -12.47 -8.17 -20.37
N ASP A 99 -13.27 -7.12 -20.22
CA ASP A 99 -13.19 -5.93 -21.07
C ASP A 99 -12.06 -5.01 -20.56
N VAL A 100 -11.91 -4.94 -19.23
CA VAL A 100 -10.95 -4.10 -18.52
C VAL A 100 -10.31 -4.89 -17.38
N VAL A 101 -9.02 -4.70 -17.13
CA VAL A 101 -8.35 -5.18 -15.91
C VAL A 101 -7.63 -4.01 -15.24
N ILE A 102 -7.90 -3.79 -13.95
CA ILE A 102 -7.29 -2.74 -13.13
C ILE A 102 -6.31 -3.37 -12.14
N VAL A 103 -5.11 -2.79 -12.07
CA VAL A 103 -4.12 -3.04 -11.02
C VAL A 103 -4.17 -1.85 -10.05
N PRO A 104 -4.84 -1.99 -8.89
CA PRO A 104 -5.09 -0.86 -7.99
C PRO A 104 -3.91 -0.60 -7.05
N GLY A 105 -3.27 0.56 -7.19
CA GLY A 105 -2.24 1.05 -6.28
C GLY A 105 -0.98 0.19 -6.30
N MET A 106 -0.49 -0.15 -5.10
CA MET A 106 0.63 -1.07 -4.82
C MET A 106 2.00 -0.70 -5.41
N GLY A 107 3.07 -1.16 -4.75
CA GLY A 107 4.45 -1.04 -5.23
C GLY A 107 4.79 -2.04 -6.35
N VAL A 108 3.90 -2.23 -7.32
CA VAL A 108 3.99 -3.31 -8.31
C VAL A 108 5.13 -3.18 -9.30
N LEU A 109 5.68 -1.99 -9.44
CA LEU A 109 6.85 -1.69 -10.26
C LEU A 109 8.06 -1.37 -9.39
N GLU A 110 8.00 -1.62 -8.08
CA GLU A 110 9.13 -1.45 -7.16
C GLU A 110 9.91 -2.76 -7.02
N ALA A 111 11.17 -2.68 -6.58
CA ALA A 111 11.99 -3.82 -6.16
C ALA A 111 12.46 -3.71 -4.69
N THR A 112 11.66 -3.02 -3.87
CA THR A 112 11.98 -2.65 -2.48
C THR A 112 11.87 -3.82 -1.49
N LEU A 113 10.96 -4.77 -1.74
CA LEU A 113 10.93 -6.08 -1.08
C LEU A 113 11.62 -7.11 -1.99
N PRO A 114 12.15 -8.24 -1.46
CA PRO A 114 12.82 -9.27 -2.27
C PRO A 114 11.86 -9.93 -3.27
N LEU A 115 11.67 -9.27 -4.41
CA LEU A 115 10.88 -9.78 -5.52
C LEU A 115 11.78 -10.65 -6.39
N ARG A 116 11.44 -11.94 -6.45
CA ARG A 116 12.01 -12.83 -7.46
C ARG A 116 11.48 -12.37 -8.83
N PRO A 117 12.32 -12.22 -9.87
CA PRO A 117 11.89 -11.75 -11.21
C PRO A 117 10.74 -12.57 -11.79
N TRP A 118 10.67 -13.86 -11.44
CA TRP A 118 9.67 -14.80 -11.92
C TRP A 118 8.39 -14.85 -11.09
N GLY A 119 8.31 -14.09 -10.00
CA GLY A 119 7.10 -13.93 -9.19
C GLY A 119 6.19 -12.86 -9.79
N PHE A 120 5.88 -11.83 -9.02
CA PHE A 120 4.95 -10.78 -9.41
C PHE A 120 5.32 -10.01 -10.71
N PRO A 121 6.59 -9.59 -10.94
CA PRO A 121 6.94 -8.85 -12.16
C PRO A 121 6.62 -9.61 -13.45
N TYR A 122 6.81 -10.93 -13.44
CA TYR A 122 6.45 -11.81 -14.54
C TYR A 122 4.94 -11.91 -14.73
N SER A 123 4.17 -12.10 -13.66
CA SER A 123 2.70 -12.12 -13.74
C SER A 123 2.13 -10.81 -14.28
N LEU A 124 2.69 -9.66 -13.89
CA LEU A 124 2.27 -8.36 -14.41
C LEU A 124 2.59 -8.19 -15.90
N PHE A 125 3.75 -8.68 -16.34
CA PHE A 125 4.10 -8.70 -17.76
C PHE A 125 3.13 -9.58 -18.55
N LEU A 126 2.83 -10.79 -18.06
CA LEU A 126 1.86 -11.68 -18.70
C LEU A 126 0.47 -11.05 -18.79
N LEU A 127 0.00 -10.41 -17.71
CA LEU A 127 -1.26 -9.68 -17.72
C LEU A 127 -1.27 -8.64 -18.84
N SER A 128 -0.25 -7.78 -18.90
CA SER A 128 -0.20 -6.68 -19.85
C SER A 128 -0.07 -7.18 -21.30
N ALA A 129 0.74 -8.22 -21.52
CA ALA A 129 0.94 -8.84 -22.83
C ALA A 129 -0.33 -9.56 -23.33
N THR A 130 -0.99 -10.34 -22.47
CA THR A 130 -2.23 -11.03 -22.83
C THR A 130 -3.39 -10.05 -23.00
N GLY A 131 -3.43 -8.98 -22.21
CA GLY A 131 -4.39 -7.89 -22.40
C GLY A 131 -4.24 -7.24 -23.77
N ARG A 132 -3.01 -6.91 -24.17
CA ARG A 132 -2.72 -6.36 -25.49
C ARG A 132 -3.05 -7.32 -26.63
N LEU A 133 -2.88 -8.63 -26.42
CA LEU A 133 -3.18 -9.68 -27.39
C LEU A 133 -4.69 -9.86 -27.61
N PHE A 134 -5.49 -9.85 -26.53
CA PHE A 134 -6.94 -10.07 -26.60
C PHE A 134 -7.77 -8.78 -26.71
N GLY A 135 -7.14 -7.61 -26.66
CA GLY A 135 -7.82 -6.32 -26.69
C GLY A 135 -8.44 -5.90 -25.35
N THR A 136 -8.14 -6.60 -24.25
CA THR A 136 -8.53 -6.22 -22.88
C THR A 136 -7.70 -5.03 -22.43
N LYS A 137 -8.35 -3.96 -21.96
CA LYS A 137 -7.65 -2.75 -21.50
C LYS A 137 -7.07 -2.97 -20.11
N VAL A 138 -5.75 -3.05 -20.02
CA VAL A 138 -5.03 -3.16 -18.73
C VAL A 138 -4.69 -1.75 -18.22
N ALA A 139 -5.11 -1.43 -16.99
CA ALA A 139 -4.87 -0.15 -16.35
C ALA A 139 -4.02 -0.31 -15.09
N LEU A 140 -2.91 0.43 -15.01
CA LEU A 140 -2.07 0.53 -13.83
C LEU A 140 -2.44 1.84 -13.12
N VAL A 141 -3.12 1.77 -11.98
CA VAL A 141 -3.73 2.97 -11.35
C VAL A 141 -3.00 3.30 -10.05
N CYS A 142 -2.41 4.49 -9.93
CA CYS A 142 -1.62 4.94 -8.77
C CYS A 142 -0.53 3.96 -8.34
N VAL A 143 0.17 3.37 -9.32
CA VAL A 143 1.20 2.37 -9.01
C VAL A 143 2.49 3.04 -8.52
N GLY A 144 3.15 2.39 -7.56
CA GLY A 144 4.51 2.74 -7.13
C GLY A 144 5.56 2.11 -8.04
N ALA A 145 6.64 2.82 -8.31
CA ALA A 145 7.78 2.34 -9.08
C ALA A 145 9.11 2.83 -8.47
N ASN A 146 10.17 2.04 -8.64
CA ASN A 146 11.52 2.41 -8.21
C ASN A 146 12.53 2.02 -9.28
N HIS A 147 13.74 2.57 -9.20
CA HIS A 147 14.82 2.17 -10.10
C HIS A 147 15.21 0.70 -9.86
N ILE A 148 15.25 -0.11 -10.93
CA ILE A 148 15.56 -1.54 -10.86
C ILE A 148 16.93 -1.81 -11.51
N SER A 149 17.90 -2.21 -10.68
CA SER A 149 19.25 -2.57 -11.13
C SER A 149 19.25 -3.89 -11.93
N ALA A 150 18.48 -4.88 -11.48
CA ALA A 150 18.38 -6.21 -12.10
C ALA A 150 17.77 -6.14 -13.52
N ARG A 151 18.57 -6.52 -14.53
CA ARG A 151 18.20 -6.36 -15.96
C ARG A 151 16.91 -7.10 -16.34
N ALA A 152 16.72 -8.32 -15.83
CA ALA A 152 15.56 -9.15 -16.14
C ALA A 152 14.28 -8.53 -15.59
N THR A 153 14.26 -8.20 -14.29
CA THR A 153 13.13 -7.54 -13.63
C THR A 153 12.80 -6.20 -14.28
N ARG A 154 13.83 -5.38 -14.57
CA ARG A 154 13.67 -4.09 -15.27
C ARG A 154 13.02 -4.27 -16.64
N THR A 155 13.42 -5.29 -17.39
CA THR A 155 12.86 -5.56 -18.72
C THR A 155 11.39 -5.91 -18.62
N LEU A 156 11.01 -6.80 -17.69
CA LEU A 156 9.61 -7.17 -17.48
C LEU A 156 8.76 -5.96 -17.08
N VAL A 157 9.19 -5.20 -16.07
CA VAL A 157 8.49 -3.98 -15.60
C VAL A 157 8.33 -2.95 -16.71
N ARG A 158 9.39 -2.70 -17.49
CA ARG A 158 9.34 -1.78 -18.64
C ARG A 158 8.30 -2.22 -19.66
N TRP A 159 8.26 -3.51 -20.01
CA TRP A 159 7.30 -4.04 -20.97
C TRP A 159 5.86 -4.02 -20.43
N SER A 160 5.66 -4.37 -19.17
CA SER A 160 4.35 -4.25 -18.51
C SER A 160 3.81 -2.83 -18.63
N GLY A 161 4.63 -1.82 -18.32
CA GLY A 161 4.27 -0.42 -18.49
C GLY A 161 3.93 -0.06 -19.94
N ARG A 162 4.79 -0.42 -20.91
CA ARG A 162 4.55 -0.11 -22.34
C ARG A 162 3.27 -0.73 -22.91
N LEU A 163 2.86 -1.89 -22.39
CA LEU A 163 1.71 -2.65 -22.89
C LEU A 163 0.39 -2.26 -22.22
N ALA A 164 0.45 -1.57 -21.07
CA ALA A 164 -0.73 -1.07 -20.38
C ALA A 164 -1.45 0.01 -21.22
N ALA A 165 -2.78 -0.04 -21.21
CA ALA A 165 -3.67 0.90 -21.88
C ALA A 165 -3.82 2.22 -21.12
N TYR A 166 -3.66 2.19 -19.80
CA TYR A 166 -3.68 3.36 -18.91
C TYR A 166 -2.61 3.20 -17.83
N ARG A 167 -1.96 4.31 -17.46
CA ARG A 167 -0.99 4.37 -16.37
C ARG A 167 -1.18 5.66 -15.58
N SER A 168 -1.20 5.54 -14.27
CA SER A 168 -1.00 6.65 -13.35
C SER A 168 -0.09 6.22 -12.20
N TYR A 169 0.60 7.21 -11.63
CA TYR A 169 1.58 7.01 -10.57
C TYR A 169 1.12 7.71 -9.30
N ARG A 170 1.51 7.16 -8.14
CA ARG A 170 1.16 7.78 -6.84
C ARG A 170 2.09 8.92 -6.42
N ASP A 171 3.28 9.00 -7.03
CA ASP A 171 4.31 10.00 -6.72
C ASP A 171 5.21 10.26 -7.95
N ASP A 172 5.85 11.44 -8.00
CA ASP A 172 6.74 11.82 -9.11
C ASP A 172 7.95 10.89 -9.22
N ILE A 173 8.47 10.39 -8.10
CA ILE A 173 9.61 9.45 -8.05
C ILE A 173 9.28 8.19 -8.87
N SER A 174 8.06 7.67 -8.74
CA SER A 174 7.58 6.50 -9.45
C SER A 174 7.46 6.76 -10.95
N ARG A 175 6.88 7.90 -11.35
CA ARG A 175 6.78 8.29 -12.77
C ARG A 175 8.17 8.45 -13.39
N ASP A 176 9.07 9.11 -12.68
CA ASP A 176 10.41 9.42 -13.18
C ASP A 176 11.30 8.17 -13.23
N ALA A 177 11.11 7.22 -12.31
CA ALA A 177 11.74 5.90 -12.39
C ALA A 177 11.32 5.15 -13.67
N MET A 178 10.04 5.18 -14.03
CA MET A 178 9.55 4.57 -15.28
C MET A 178 10.08 5.30 -16.52
N ARG A 179 10.18 6.62 -16.47
CA ARG A 179 10.82 7.44 -17.53
C ARG A 179 12.28 7.06 -17.71
N ALA A 180 13.04 6.95 -16.62
CA ALA A 180 14.45 6.56 -16.64
C ALA A 180 14.66 5.14 -17.18
N MET A 181 13.69 4.23 -16.97
CA MET A 181 13.69 2.90 -17.57
C MET A 181 13.26 2.89 -19.05
N GLY A 182 13.00 4.06 -19.64
CA GLY A 182 12.72 4.25 -21.06
C GLY A 182 11.26 4.00 -21.45
N VAL A 183 10.32 4.14 -20.52
CA VAL A 183 8.87 4.21 -20.82
C VAL A 183 8.50 5.66 -21.08
N ASP A 184 7.70 5.92 -22.12
CA ASP A 184 7.17 7.26 -22.38
C ASP A 184 6.07 7.58 -21.38
N THR A 185 6.35 8.49 -20.45
CA THR A 185 5.44 8.94 -19.39
C THR A 185 4.85 10.32 -19.66
N SER A 186 4.95 10.84 -20.88
CA SER A 186 4.46 12.19 -21.24
C SER A 186 2.94 12.37 -21.08
N ARG A 187 2.18 11.27 -21.06
CA ARG A 187 0.73 11.25 -20.88
C ARG A 187 0.29 10.65 -19.54
N ASP A 188 1.26 10.29 -18.69
CA ASP A 188 0.99 9.61 -17.44
C ASP A 188 0.98 10.64 -16.31
N GLU A 189 -0.15 10.73 -15.62
CA GLU A 189 -0.38 11.69 -14.55
C GLU A 189 -0.01 11.12 -13.17
N VAL A 190 0.31 12.03 -12.25
CA VAL A 190 0.58 11.72 -10.84
C VAL A 190 -0.63 12.13 -10.01
N TYR A 191 -1.14 11.19 -9.21
CA TYR A 191 -2.30 11.40 -8.35
C TYR A 191 -1.98 10.99 -6.92
N PRO A 192 -2.74 11.48 -5.92
CA PRO A 192 -2.64 10.99 -4.56
C PRO A 192 -2.85 9.47 -4.50
N ASP A 193 -2.38 8.86 -3.43
CA ASP A 193 -2.64 7.45 -3.16
C ASP A 193 -4.16 7.17 -3.07
N LEU A 194 -4.61 6.05 -3.64
CA LEU A 194 -6.02 5.69 -3.73
C LEU A 194 -6.73 5.63 -2.37
N ALA A 195 -6.00 5.34 -1.29
CA ALA A 195 -6.58 5.30 0.04
C ALA A 195 -7.19 6.66 0.46
N PHE A 196 -6.77 7.80 -0.14
CA PHE A 196 -7.40 9.09 0.10
C PHE A 196 -8.87 9.17 -0.36
N SER A 197 -9.33 8.32 -1.28
CA SER A 197 -10.74 8.30 -1.70
C SER A 197 -11.65 7.46 -0.80
N LEU A 198 -11.11 6.72 0.17
CA LEU A 198 -11.92 5.99 1.14
C LEU A 198 -12.75 6.95 2.01
N LEU A 199 -13.81 6.45 2.63
CA LEU A 199 -14.57 7.24 3.59
C LEU A 199 -13.69 7.64 4.76
N THR A 200 -13.91 8.85 5.28
CA THR A 200 -13.18 9.34 6.44
C THR A 200 -14.13 9.23 7.63
N PRO A 201 -13.80 8.44 8.67
CA PRO A 201 -14.65 8.33 9.85
C PRO A 201 -14.71 9.64 10.62
N ASP A 202 -15.79 9.81 11.38
CA ASP A 202 -15.94 10.95 12.29
C ASP A 202 -14.89 10.88 13.40
N ALA A 203 -14.31 12.03 13.74
CA ALA A 203 -13.32 12.12 14.80
C ALA A 203 -14.00 12.22 16.17
N ASP A 204 -13.75 11.25 17.04
CA ASP A 204 -14.21 11.19 18.44
C ASP A 204 -13.04 11.10 19.44
N GLY A 205 -11.88 11.62 19.02
CA GLY A 205 -10.60 11.42 19.69
C GLY A 205 -10.58 11.76 21.18
N LYS A 206 -9.96 10.88 21.98
CA LYS A 206 -9.69 11.13 23.40
C LYS A 206 -8.48 12.07 23.54
N PRO A 207 -8.62 13.26 24.15
CA PRO A 207 -7.51 14.20 24.31
C PRO A 207 -6.31 13.55 24.98
N GLY A 208 -5.11 13.83 24.45
CA GLY A 208 -3.87 13.31 25.00
C GLY A 208 -3.59 11.82 24.76
N SER A 209 -4.44 11.10 24.02
CA SER A 209 -4.15 9.71 23.62
C SER A 209 -3.26 9.65 22.38
N VAL A 210 -2.37 8.66 22.31
CA VAL A 210 -1.38 8.54 21.23
C VAL A 210 -1.54 7.22 20.50
N GLY A 211 -1.66 7.30 19.19
CA GLY A 211 -1.56 6.17 18.29
C GLY A 211 -0.10 5.85 17.95
N VAL A 212 0.33 4.60 18.09
CA VAL A 212 1.70 4.18 17.76
C VAL A 212 1.67 3.02 16.77
N GLY A 213 1.97 3.32 15.51
CA GLY A 213 2.04 2.35 14.41
C GLY A 213 3.43 1.74 14.27
N VAL A 214 3.57 0.46 14.60
CA VAL A 214 4.85 -0.24 14.62
C VAL A 214 5.06 -1.14 13.40
N MET A 215 6.31 -1.52 13.16
CA MET A 215 6.71 -2.39 12.05
C MET A 215 7.81 -3.35 12.50
N ALA A 216 7.71 -4.62 12.11
CA ALA A 216 8.81 -5.58 12.19
C ALA A 216 9.92 -5.22 11.19
N TYR A 217 10.70 -4.19 11.51
CA TYR A 217 11.63 -3.54 10.59
C TYR A 217 13.06 -4.08 10.74
N TYR A 218 13.61 -4.65 9.67
CA TYR A 218 14.96 -5.24 9.62
C TYR A 218 15.91 -4.51 8.65
N GLY A 219 15.58 -3.28 8.24
CA GLY A 219 16.34 -2.58 7.21
C GLY A 219 15.95 -2.96 5.76
N GLY A 220 16.66 -2.37 4.81
CA GLY A 220 16.51 -2.64 3.37
C GLY A 220 17.25 -3.88 2.90
N ASN A 221 17.22 -4.15 1.60
CA ASN A 221 17.94 -5.29 1.02
C ASN A 221 19.45 -5.26 1.26
N ASP A 222 20.04 -4.07 1.31
CA ASP A 222 21.48 -3.88 1.53
C ASP A 222 21.87 -4.05 3.02
N ASP A 223 20.88 -4.06 3.93
CA ASP A 223 21.09 -4.13 5.37
C ASP A 223 20.95 -5.56 5.94
N ARG A 224 20.77 -6.58 5.09
CA ARG A 224 20.47 -7.96 5.53
C ARG A 224 21.44 -8.54 6.54
N ALA A 225 22.73 -8.19 6.44
CA ALA A 225 23.76 -8.66 7.37
C ALA A 225 23.60 -8.06 8.79
N GLU A 226 22.95 -6.91 8.90
CA GLU A 226 22.74 -6.17 10.15
C GLU A 226 21.28 -6.13 10.59
N GLY A 227 20.40 -6.88 9.92
CA GLY A 227 18.95 -6.78 10.10
C GLY A 227 18.49 -6.95 11.54
N ASP A 228 19.05 -7.92 12.27
CA ASP A 228 18.72 -8.13 13.69
C ASP A 228 19.13 -6.96 14.58
N ARG A 229 20.25 -6.31 14.27
CA ARG A 229 20.74 -5.13 15.01
C ARG A 229 19.81 -3.95 14.78
N ILE A 230 19.39 -3.73 13.53
CA ILE A 230 18.45 -2.68 13.15
C ILE A 230 17.09 -2.91 13.82
N TYR A 231 16.59 -4.15 13.78
CA TYR A 231 15.34 -4.52 14.44
C TYR A 231 15.38 -4.20 15.93
N ARG A 232 16.41 -4.66 16.65
CA ARG A 232 16.54 -4.40 18.09
C ARG A 232 16.62 -2.91 18.40
N HIS A 233 17.44 -2.16 17.65
CA HIS A 233 17.55 -0.71 17.83
C HIS A 233 16.20 0.01 17.66
N TYR A 234 15.47 -0.34 16.61
CA TYR A 234 14.14 0.20 16.35
C TYR A 234 13.17 -0.15 17.49
N VAL A 235 13.04 -1.43 17.85
CA VAL A 235 12.08 -1.89 18.86
C VAL A 235 12.43 -1.35 20.26
N ASP A 236 13.70 -1.27 20.63
CA ASP A 236 14.12 -0.64 21.88
C ASP A 236 13.77 0.85 21.94
N THR A 237 13.94 1.57 20.82
CA THR A 237 13.56 2.98 20.72
C THR A 237 12.05 3.16 20.85
N MET A 238 11.26 2.33 20.16
CA MET A 238 9.79 2.39 20.26
C MET A 238 9.30 2.03 21.67
N ASN A 239 9.91 1.03 22.32
CA ASN A 239 9.62 0.68 23.70
C ASN A 239 9.89 1.85 24.66
N ARG A 240 11.05 2.51 24.53
CA ARG A 240 11.38 3.71 25.33
C ARG A 240 10.37 4.82 25.10
N PHE A 241 9.95 5.04 23.86
CA PHE A 241 8.95 6.06 23.53
C PHE A 241 7.58 5.75 24.14
N VAL A 242 7.11 4.50 24.05
CA VAL A 242 5.84 4.08 24.67
C VAL A 242 5.91 4.18 26.19
N ALA A 243 7.01 3.76 26.82
CA ALA A 243 7.21 3.91 28.26
C ALA A 243 7.20 5.39 28.67
N TRP A 244 7.88 6.26 27.92
CA TRP A 244 7.85 7.71 28.14
C TRP A 244 6.42 8.28 28.08
N LEU A 245 5.60 7.87 27.11
CA LEU A 245 4.19 8.27 27.04
C LEU A 245 3.39 7.80 28.27
N VAL A 246 3.60 6.56 28.70
CA VAL A 246 2.93 5.99 29.88
C VAL A 246 3.34 6.72 31.16
N ASP A 247 4.61 7.09 31.32
CA ASP A 247 5.11 7.88 32.47
C ASP A 247 4.47 9.27 32.54
N GLN A 248 4.05 9.82 31.40
CA GLN A 248 3.26 11.05 31.31
C GLN A 248 1.75 10.83 31.51
N GLY A 249 1.31 9.61 31.85
CA GLY A 249 -0.09 9.25 32.08
C GLY A 249 -0.93 9.15 30.81
N ARG A 250 -0.30 8.94 29.64
CA ARG A 250 -0.98 9.02 28.34
C ARG A 250 -1.45 7.64 27.85
N PRO A 251 -2.73 7.50 27.43
CA PRO A 251 -3.19 6.27 26.80
C PRO A 251 -2.50 6.05 25.45
N VAL A 252 -2.02 4.83 25.21
CA VAL A 252 -1.35 4.43 23.96
C VAL A 252 -2.17 3.36 23.24
N ARG A 253 -2.42 3.57 21.95
CA ARG A 253 -3.07 2.61 21.05
C ARG A 253 -2.07 2.15 19.99
N LEU A 254 -1.69 0.88 20.03
CA LEU A 254 -0.76 0.25 19.09
C LEU A 254 -1.49 -0.17 17.80
N PHE A 255 -0.85 0.07 16.66
CA PHE A 255 -1.35 -0.31 15.34
C PHE A 255 -0.33 -1.14 14.56
N ILE A 256 -0.83 -2.06 13.74
CA ILE A 256 -0.05 -2.80 12.74
C ILE A 256 -0.53 -2.46 11.34
N GLY A 257 0.35 -2.59 10.34
CA GLY A 257 -0.02 -2.44 8.93
C GLY A 257 0.00 -3.77 8.16
N ASP A 258 0.46 -4.83 8.82
CA ASP A 258 0.72 -6.16 8.27
C ASP A 258 0.78 -7.17 9.42
N GLN A 259 0.35 -8.41 9.20
CA GLN A 259 0.27 -9.42 10.26
C GLN A 259 1.63 -9.78 10.87
N ILE A 260 2.71 -9.64 10.09
CA ILE A 260 4.08 -9.87 10.59
C ILE A 260 4.49 -8.88 11.70
N ASP A 261 3.84 -7.72 11.80
CA ASP A 261 4.17 -6.71 12.81
C ASP A 261 3.63 -7.05 14.21
N ARG A 262 2.74 -8.05 14.32
CA ARG A 262 2.11 -8.42 15.59
C ARG A 262 3.15 -8.78 16.67
N GLN A 263 4.27 -9.38 16.28
CA GLN A 263 5.37 -9.69 17.20
C GLN A 263 5.90 -8.45 17.93
N VAL A 264 5.92 -7.28 17.28
CA VAL A 264 6.43 -6.04 17.87
C VAL A 264 5.42 -5.46 18.86
N VAL A 265 4.12 -5.60 18.55
CA VAL A 265 3.05 -5.20 19.47
C VAL A 265 3.11 -6.03 20.75
N ASP A 266 3.23 -7.35 20.62
CA ASP A 266 3.30 -8.27 21.75
C ASP A 266 4.52 -7.94 22.63
N GLU A 267 5.69 -7.70 22.02
CA GLU A 267 6.92 -7.31 22.72
C GLU A 267 6.76 -5.99 23.50
N ILE A 268 6.10 -4.98 22.92
CA ILE A 268 5.87 -3.69 23.59
C ILE A 268 4.89 -3.83 24.77
N ILE A 269 3.81 -4.59 24.59
CA ILE A 269 2.82 -4.81 25.66
C ILE A 269 3.47 -5.56 26.83
N GLU A 270 4.22 -6.62 26.55
CA GLU A 270 4.90 -7.41 27.58
C GLU A 270 5.94 -6.58 28.35
N LYS A 271 6.76 -5.79 27.63
CA LYS A 271 7.83 -4.99 28.24
C LYS A 271 7.32 -3.78 29.02
N THR A 272 6.25 -3.13 28.54
CA THR A 272 5.69 -1.94 29.21
C THR A 272 4.78 -2.34 30.39
N ALA A 273 4.07 -3.47 30.29
CA ALA A 273 3.21 -4.03 31.33
C ALA A 273 2.27 -3.01 32.00
N SER A 274 1.66 -2.12 31.20
CA SER A 274 0.80 -1.03 31.66
C SER A 274 -0.62 -1.13 31.09
N PRO A 275 -1.67 -0.89 31.88
CA PRO A 275 -3.06 -0.89 31.40
C PRO A 275 -3.36 0.28 30.44
N LEU A 276 -2.47 1.27 30.35
CA LEU A 276 -2.60 2.39 29.41
C LEU A 276 -2.25 2.00 27.97
N VAL A 277 -1.60 0.86 27.75
CA VAL A 277 -1.19 0.39 26.43
C VAL A 277 -2.16 -0.68 25.93
N THR A 278 -2.79 -0.42 24.78
CA THR A 278 -3.72 -1.36 24.14
C THR A 278 -3.37 -1.52 22.67
N ALA A 279 -3.79 -2.61 22.03
CA ALA A 279 -3.60 -2.83 20.59
C ALA A 279 -4.93 -2.84 19.83
N ALA A 280 -4.94 -2.24 18.65
CA ALA A 280 -6.05 -2.35 17.71
C ALA A 280 -6.04 -3.70 16.99
N SER A 281 -7.23 -4.18 16.64
CA SER A 281 -7.43 -5.41 15.85
C SER A 281 -8.03 -5.10 14.48
N ALA A 282 -7.55 -4.04 13.83
CA ALA A 282 -7.99 -3.65 12.50
C ALA A 282 -7.47 -4.61 11.42
N GLU A 283 -8.37 -5.06 10.56
CA GLU A 283 -8.07 -5.92 9.41
C GLU A 283 -8.28 -5.21 8.06
N THR A 284 -8.78 -3.97 8.08
CA THR A 284 -8.98 -3.11 6.90
C THR A 284 -8.43 -1.71 7.14
N LEU A 285 -8.24 -0.91 6.08
CA LEU A 285 -7.89 0.50 6.27
C LEU A 285 -9.05 1.30 6.87
N ASP A 286 -10.30 0.94 6.59
CA ASP A 286 -11.47 1.57 7.20
C ASP A 286 -11.45 1.39 8.73
N GLU A 287 -11.29 0.17 9.22
CA GLU A 287 -11.16 -0.12 10.66
C GLU A 287 -9.94 0.57 11.27
N LEU A 288 -8.81 0.58 10.55
CA LEU A 288 -7.59 1.27 11.01
C LEU A 288 -7.82 2.79 11.13
N MET A 289 -8.53 3.39 10.18
CA MET A 289 -8.89 4.81 10.23
C MET A 289 -9.83 5.12 11.38
N HIS A 290 -10.80 4.25 11.68
CA HIS A 290 -11.67 4.43 12.85
C HIS A 290 -10.87 4.40 14.15
N GLU A 291 -9.96 3.44 14.29
CA GLU A 291 -9.05 3.33 15.44
C GLU A 291 -8.12 4.54 15.55
N MET A 292 -7.66 5.09 14.43
CA MET A 292 -6.85 6.31 14.40
C MET A 292 -7.67 7.59 14.65
N ALA A 293 -8.95 7.63 14.27
CA ALA A 293 -9.84 8.75 14.53
C ALA A 293 -10.08 8.95 16.04
N ALA A 294 -9.99 7.87 16.82
CA ALA A 294 -10.14 7.85 18.26
C ALA A 294 -8.90 8.32 19.06
N VAL A 295 -7.74 8.51 18.42
CA VAL A 295 -6.53 9.05 19.07
C VAL A 295 -6.29 10.53 18.77
N ASP A 296 -5.46 11.21 19.57
CA ASP A 296 -5.19 12.64 19.44
C ASP A 296 -4.04 12.93 18.45
N SER A 297 -2.93 12.20 18.61
CA SER A 297 -1.69 12.31 17.83
C SER A 297 -1.20 10.92 17.42
N VAL A 298 -0.42 10.82 16.34
CA VAL A 298 0.09 9.52 15.83
C VAL A 298 1.60 9.54 15.62
N VAL A 299 2.27 8.44 15.96
CA VAL A 299 3.64 8.13 15.52
C VAL A 299 3.58 6.81 14.76
N ALA A 300 3.99 6.77 13.49
CA ALA A 300 3.81 5.56 12.68
C ALA A 300 4.98 5.27 11.73
N THR A 301 5.22 3.98 11.49
CA THR A 301 6.32 3.49 10.64
C THR A 301 5.82 2.98 9.29
N ARG A 302 4.80 2.11 9.29
CA ARG A 302 4.17 1.57 8.06
C ARG A 302 3.57 2.73 7.24
N TYR A 303 3.82 2.74 5.93
CA TYR A 303 3.36 3.80 5.02
C TYR A 303 1.84 4.05 5.11
N HIS A 304 1.03 2.99 5.10
CA HIS A 304 -0.43 3.15 5.17
C HIS A 304 -0.92 3.53 6.57
N ASN A 305 -0.17 3.25 7.64
CA ASN A 305 -0.52 3.77 8.97
C ASN A 305 -0.30 5.29 9.02
N VAL A 306 0.81 5.77 8.45
CA VAL A 306 1.08 7.22 8.30
C VAL A 306 -0.01 7.85 7.43
N LEU A 307 -0.32 7.26 6.27
CA LEU A 307 -1.36 7.77 5.37
C LEU A 307 -2.73 7.84 6.05
N CYS A 308 -3.18 6.77 6.72
CA CYS A 308 -4.47 6.75 7.41
C CYS A 308 -4.55 7.82 8.49
N ALA A 309 -3.49 8.02 9.27
CA ALA A 309 -3.43 9.06 10.30
C ALA A 309 -3.55 10.47 9.69
N LEU A 310 -2.84 10.73 8.60
CA LEU A 310 -2.94 12.01 7.90
C LEU A 310 -4.33 12.21 7.26
N LYS A 311 -4.93 11.15 6.71
CA LYS A 311 -6.27 11.15 6.14
C LYS A 311 -7.36 11.47 7.16
N VAL A 312 -7.26 10.95 8.38
CA VAL A 312 -8.16 11.33 9.50
C VAL A 312 -7.71 12.59 10.23
N ALA A 313 -6.86 13.40 9.59
CA ALA A 313 -6.37 14.69 10.06
C ALA A 313 -5.75 14.62 11.48
N LYS A 314 -4.92 13.62 11.74
CA LYS A 314 -4.14 13.51 12.99
C LYS A 314 -2.74 14.06 12.79
N PRO A 315 -2.26 14.96 13.68
CA PRO A 315 -0.86 15.32 13.72
C PRO A 315 -0.03 14.03 13.82
N THR A 316 0.93 13.86 12.90
CA THR A 316 1.64 12.60 12.74
C THR A 316 3.15 12.81 12.69
N VAL A 317 3.93 12.00 13.42
CA VAL A 317 5.37 11.82 13.18
C VAL A 317 5.58 10.52 12.40
N ALA A 318 6.28 10.60 11.27
CA ALA A 318 6.58 9.44 10.44
C ALA A 318 8.00 8.90 10.70
N ILE A 319 8.09 7.64 11.12
CA ILE A 319 9.34 6.91 11.21
C ILE A 319 9.51 6.15 9.88
N GLY A 320 9.99 6.85 8.86
CA GLY A 320 10.04 6.38 7.48
C GLY A 320 11.18 5.41 7.17
N TYR A 321 10.93 4.46 6.28
CA TYR A 321 11.95 3.53 5.77
C TYR A 321 12.30 3.77 4.30
N ALA A 322 11.54 4.61 3.60
CA ALA A 322 11.75 4.92 2.18
C ALA A 322 11.39 6.38 1.87
N PRO A 323 11.96 6.97 0.80
CA PRO A 323 11.67 8.36 0.42
C PRO A 323 10.18 8.69 0.27
N LYS A 324 9.35 7.71 -0.05
CA LYS A 324 7.88 7.87 -0.14
C LYS A 324 7.24 8.38 1.16
N ASN A 325 7.79 8.05 2.33
CA ASN A 325 7.28 8.58 3.60
C ASN A 325 7.53 10.08 3.69
N ASP A 326 8.74 10.52 3.33
CA ASP A 326 9.13 11.93 3.37
C ASP A 326 8.33 12.76 2.36
N VAL A 327 8.10 12.22 1.15
CA VAL A 327 7.25 12.84 0.12
C VAL A 327 5.81 13.01 0.63
N LEU A 328 5.20 11.95 1.17
CA LEU A 328 3.83 12.02 1.70
C LEU A 328 3.70 13.06 2.81
N MET A 329 4.65 13.11 3.73
CA MET A 329 4.64 14.06 4.85
C MET A 329 4.78 15.50 4.36
N ALA A 330 5.68 15.76 3.40
CA ALA A 330 5.86 17.08 2.81
C ALA A 330 4.61 17.53 2.01
N GLU A 331 4.01 16.63 1.22
CA GLU A 331 2.79 16.94 0.45
C GLU A 331 1.61 17.37 1.33
N LEU A 332 1.53 16.83 2.55
CA LEU A 332 0.49 17.14 3.52
C LEU A 332 0.89 18.22 4.55
N GLY A 333 2.05 18.85 4.39
CA GLY A 333 2.47 20.00 5.20
C GLY A 333 3.04 19.64 6.58
N LEU A 334 3.57 18.42 6.73
CA LEU A 334 4.25 17.94 7.93
C LEU A 334 5.73 17.66 7.65
N ASP A 335 6.35 18.45 6.76
CA ASP A 335 7.79 18.43 6.59
C ASP A 335 8.50 18.71 7.94
N GLY A 336 9.59 17.98 8.19
CA GLY A 336 10.31 18.05 9.47
C GLY A 336 9.80 17.11 10.57
N PHE A 337 8.60 16.54 10.45
CA PHE A 337 8.09 15.50 11.37
C PHE A 337 8.42 14.07 10.88
N THR A 338 9.65 13.88 10.38
CA THR A 338 10.11 12.57 9.91
C THR A 338 11.44 12.16 10.53
N GLN A 339 11.62 10.84 10.69
CA GLN A 339 12.89 10.20 11.01
C GLN A 339 13.09 8.94 10.17
N ARG A 340 14.32 8.49 10.04
CA ARG A 340 14.64 7.22 9.39
C ARG A 340 14.49 6.08 10.39
N ALA A 341 13.71 5.06 10.07
CA ALA A 341 13.49 3.88 10.93
C ALA A 341 14.80 3.13 11.26
N LYS A 342 15.77 3.15 10.34
CA LYS A 342 17.09 2.52 10.52
C LYS A 342 17.88 3.11 11.69
N ASP A 343 17.81 4.43 11.83
CA ASP A 343 18.66 5.22 12.72
C ASP A 343 17.77 6.11 13.61
N VAL A 344 16.60 5.59 13.99
CA VAL A 344 15.63 6.35 14.79
C VAL A 344 16.26 6.75 16.13
N ASP A 345 16.08 8.01 16.51
CA ASP A 345 16.66 8.57 17.72
C ASP A 345 15.54 8.94 18.71
N PHE A 346 15.69 8.47 19.96
CA PHE A 346 14.68 8.65 21.00
C PHE A 346 14.51 10.12 21.38
N ASP A 347 15.60 10.85 21.61
CA ASP A 347 15.55 12.22 22.11
C ASP A 347 14.95 13.15 21.04
N LYS A 348 15.36 12.96 19.79
CA LYS A 348 14.76 13.64 18.64
C LYS A 348 13.29 13.27 18.45
N LEU A 349 12.90 12.02 18.71
CA LEU A 349 11.50 11.59 18.58
C LEU A 349 10.62 12.30 19.61
N VAL A 350 11.10 12.42 20.85
CA VAL A 350 10.42 13.19 21.90
C VAL A 350 10.32 14.65 21.50
N GLU A 351 11.41 15.28 21.04
CA GLU A 351 11.41 16.68 20.57
C GLU A 351 10.39 16.93 19.46
N GLN A 352 10.44 16.13 18.39
CA GLN A 352 9.51 16.26 17.26
C GLN A 352 8.07 16.02 17.69
N PHE A 353 7.84 15.04 18.56
CA PHE A 353 6.51 14.72 19.05
C PHE A 353 5.94 15.85 19.91
N THR A 354 6.72 16.41 20.84
CA THR A 354 6.28 17.57 21.65
C THR A 354 5.96 18.78 20.77
N GLU A 355 6.80 19.07 19.78
CA GLU A 355 6.56 20.17 18.83
C GLU A 355 5.30 19.94 17.97
N LEU A 356 5.07 18.70 17.54
CA LEU A 356 3.88 18.30 16.80
C LEU A 356 2.59 18.59 17.61
N GLU A 357 2.61 18.32 18.91
CA GLU A 357 1.45 18.57 19.79
C GLU A 357 1.21 20.06 20.02
N ASN A 358 2.28 20.84 20.20
CA ASN A 358 2.21 22.30 20.31
C ASN A 358 1.56 22.93 19.07
N ARG A 359 1.85 22.38 17.89
CA ARG A 359 1.29 22.84 16.60
C ARG A 359 0.04 22.09 16.16
N SER A 360 -0.54 21.25 17.03
CA SER A 360 -1.60 20.31 16.63
C SER A 360 -2.82 20.99 15.98
N ALA A 361 -3.27 22.14 16.48
CA ALA A 361 -4.39 22.86 15.90
C ALA A 361 -4.12 23.35 14.47
N GLU A 362 -2.94 23.93 14.24
CA GLU A 362 -2.46 24.37 12.92
C GLU A 362 -2.37 23.17 11.96
N LEU A 363 -1.70 22.10 12.39
CA LEU A 363 -1.48 20.91 11.56
C LEU A 363 -2.79 20.21 11.18
N ARG A 364 -3.78 20.16 12.09
CA ARG A 364 -5.10 19.60 11.78
C ARG A 364 -5.83 20.39 10.71
N GLN A 365 -5.73 21.72 10.74
CA GLN A 365 -6.33 22.58 9.72
C GLN A 365 -5.67 22.34 8.36
N THR A 366 -4.34 22.37 8.31
CA THR A 366 -3.56 22.07 7.11
C THR A 366 -3.93 20.70 6.52
N LEU A 367 -4.02 19.66 7.36
CA LEU A 367 -4.39 18.32 6.93
C LEU A 367 -5.77 18.26 6.31
N ARG A 368 -6.78 18.92 6.89
CA ARG A 368 -8.15 18.96 6.33
C ARG A 368 -8.16 19.58 4.94
N GLU A 369 -7.50 20.73 4.77
CA GLU A 369 -7.41 21.42 3.48
C GLU A 369 -6.72 20.55 2.42
N ARG A 370 -5.59 19.92 2.79
CA ARG A 370 -4.86 19.03 1.87
C ARG A 370 -5.64 17.76 1.54
N ASN A 371 -6.39 17.21 2.50
CA ASN A 371 -7.24 16.03 2.27
C ASN A 371 -8.40 16.34 1.32
N GLU A 372 -9.01 17.52 1.41
CA GLU A 372 -10.04 17.97 0.45
C GLU A 372 -9.46 18.09 -0.97
N MET A 373 -8.27 18.67 -1.12
CA MET A 373 -7.57 18.73 -2.40
C MET A 373 -7.28 17.33 -2.96
N ASN A 374 -6.80 16.41 -2.12
CA ASN A 374 -6.50 15.04 -2.54
C ASN A 374 -7.76 14.28 -2.96
N ALA A 375 -8.86 14.44 -2.22
CA ALA A 375 -10.14 13.85 -2.57
C ALA A 375 -10.63 14.36 -3.94
N GLN A 376 -10.46 15.66 -4.23
CA GLN A 376 -10.82 16.21 -5.54
C GLN A 376 -9.93 15.66 -6.66
N ARG A 377 -8.61 15.61 -6.48
CA ARG A 377 -7.68 15.04 -7.47
C ARG A 377 -7.99 13.58 -7.78
N LEU A 378 -8.43 12.79 -6.80
CA LEU A 378 -8.86 11.40 -7.02
C LEU A 378 -10.19 11.28 -7.76
N LYS A 379 -11.14 12.20 -7.55
CA LYS A 379 -12.35 12.28 -8.38
C LYS A 379 -11.97 12.55 -9.84
N ASP A 380 -11.06 13.50 -10.08
CA ASP A 380 -10.56 13.81 -11.42
C ASP A 380 -9.86 12.60 -12.06
N GLN A 381 -9.09 11.85 -11.26
CA GLN A 381 -8.49 10.59 -11.70
C GLN A 381 -9.54 9.56 -12.14
N PHE A 382 -10.55 9.32 -11.31
CA PHE A 382 -11.59 8.34 -11.63
C PHE A 382 -12.40 8.74 -12.85
N ALA A 383 -12.62 10.04 -13.08
CA ALA A 383 -13.20 10.55 -14.31
C ALA A 383 -12.29 10.29 -15.53
N ALA A 384 -10.99 10.56 -15.43
CA ALA A 384 -10.02 10.27 -16.49
C ALA A 384 -9.93 8.76 -16.78
N LEU A 385 -9.94 7.93 -15.73
CA LEU A 385 -9.97 6.47 -15.82
C LEU A 385 -11.24 5.98 -16.52
N SER A 386 -12.40 6.54 -16.14
CA SER A 386 -13.70 6.26 -16.77
C SER A 386 -13.66 6.53 -18.28
N ALA A 387 -13.17 7.72 -18.65
CA ALA A 387 -13.05 8.14 -20.04
C ALA A 387 -12.13 7.22 -20.85
N ALA A 388 -10.98 6.83 -20.29
CA ALA A 388 -10.00 5.97 -20.95
C ALA A 388 -10.49 4.51 -21.12
N LEU A 389 -11.13 3.95 -20.08
CA LEU A 389 -11.43 2.53 -20.02
C LEU A 389 -12.82 2.19 -20.58
N PHE A 390 -13.83 2.98 -20.26
CA PHE A 390 -15.22 2.67 -20.58
C PHE A 390 -15.80 3.53 -21.72
N GLY A 391 -15.05 4.56 -22.17
CA GLY A 391 -15.47 5.50 -23.21
C GLY A 391 -16.40 6.55 -22.62
N GLY A 392 -15.91 7.79 -22.52
CA GLY A 392 -16.63 8.90 -21.88
C GLY A 392 -18.04 9.07 -22.44
N GLY A 393 -19.03 9.00 -21.55
CA GLY A 393 -20.43 9.20 -21.90
C GLY A 393 -21.38 8.45 -20.98
N ARG A 394 -21.69 9.07 -19.84
CA ARG A 394 -23.06 9.56 -19.62
C ARG A 394 -23.00 11.04 -19.29
#